data_AF-U6F5E9-F1
#
_entry.id   AF-U6F5E9-F1
#
_cell.length_a   1.000
_cell.length_b   1.000
_cell.length_c   1.000
_cell.angle_alpha   90.00
_cell.angle_beta   90.00
_cell.angle_gamma   90.00
#
_symmetry.space_group_name_H-M   'P 1'
#
loop_
_entity.id
_entity.type
_entity.pdbx_description
1 polymer ?
#
loop_
_entity_poly.entity_id
_entity_poly.type
_entity_poly.pdbx_seq_one_letter_code
_entity_poly.pdbx_strand_id
1 'polypeptide(L)'
;MRKNGVSNDQIITLNFEDMANEPLRDPHRLYDYLQNKLLPDKMNYIFLDEIQHVHDFEKVVDSLFIKDNVDLYLTGSNAYFLSGEIATLLTGRYVQLNMLPLSFKEFVEWHK
;
A
#
# COMPACT_ATOMS: atom_id res chain seq x y z
N MET A 1 11.20 -0.42 -13.41
CA MET A 1 10.71 -1.82 -13.29
C MET A 1 10.58 -2.53 -14.64
N ARG A 2 9.90 -1.99 -15.67
CA ARG A 2 9.74 -2.67 -16.99
C ARG A 2 11.03 -3.01 -17.76
N LYS A 3 12.15 -2.33 -17.47
CA LYS A 3 13.45 -2.59 -18.12
C LYS A 3 14.24 -3.78 -17.54
N ASN A 4 13.77 -4.43 -16.47
CA ASN A 4 14.50 -5.46 -15.73
C ASN A 4 13.85 -6.86 -15.76
N GLY A 5 12.96 -7.16 -16.72
CA GLY A 5 12.36 -8.50 -16.84
C GLY A 5 11.14 -8.78 -15.94
N VAL A 6 10.56 -7.75 -15.32
CA VAL A 6 9.30 -7.85 -14.56
C VAL A 6 8.11 -7.89 -15.53
N SER A 7 7.32 -8.97 -15.50
CA SER A 7 6.10 -9.10 -16.30
C SER A 7 4.93 -8.33 -15.69
N ASN A 8 3.93 -7.95 -16.51
CA ASN A 8 2.75 -7.24 -15.99
C ASN A 8 2.00 -8.05 -14.92
N ASP A 9 2.04 -9.38 -15.00
CA ASP A 9 1.38 -10.27 -14.02
C ASP A 9 2.03 -10.23 -12.64
N GLN A 10 3.25 -9.70 -12.52
CA GLN A 10 3.93 -9.49 -11.24
C GLN A 10 3.51 -8.17 -10.58
N ILE A 11 2.74 -7.32 -11.26
CA ILE A 11 2.36 -6.00 -10.78
C ILE A 11 0.85 -6.00 -10.53
N ILE A 12 0.48 -5.80 -9.28
CA ILE A 12 -0.91 -5.68 -8.86
C ILE A 12 -1.13 -4.24 -8.41
N THR A 13 -2.12 -3.57 -8.98
CA THR A 13 -2.48 -2.20 -8.61
C THR A 13 -3.97 -2.14 -8.31
N LEU A 14 -4.31 -1.58 -7.16
CA LEU A 14 -5.68 -1.36 -6.72
C LEU A 14 -5.80 0.08 -6.21
N ASN A 15 -6.83 0.78 -6.66
CA ASN A 15 -7.23 2.07 -6.13
C ASN A 15 -8.61 1.90 -5.51
N PHE A 16 -8.74 2.22 -4.21
CA PHE A 16 -9.96 1.96 -3.45
C PHE A 16 -10.99 3.10 -3.53
N GLU A 17 -10.72 4.19 -4.25
CA GLU A 17 -11.77 5.16 -4.63
C GLU A 17 -12.60 4.65 -5.80
N ASP A 18 -12.02 3.83 -6.68
CA ASP A 18 -12.74 3.19 -7.78
C ASP A 18 -13.84 2.26 -7.22
N MET A 19 -15.10 2.53 -7.62
CA MET A 19 -16.25 1.72 -7.23
C MET A 19 -16.11 0.25 -7.66
N ALA A 20 -15.36 -0.06 -8.72
CA ALA A 20 -15.10 -1.43 -9.13
C ALA A 20 -14.39 -2.25 -8.03
N ASN A 21 -13.62 -1.58 -7.16
CA ASN A 21 -12.89 -2.19 -6.06
C ASN A 21 -13.63 -2.09 -4.71
N GLU A 22 -14.85 -1.55 -4.67
CA GLU A 22 -15.67 -1.49 -3.45
C GLU A 22 -15.82 -2.87 -2.76
N PRO A 23 -16.03 -4.00 -3.47
CA PRO A 23 -16.09 -5.31 -2.84
C PRO A 23 -14.76 -5.76 -2.20
N LEU A 24 -13.63 -5.16 -2.61
CA LEU A 24 -12.29 -5.41 -2.09
C LEU A 24 -11.94 -4.48 -0.91
N ARG A 25 -12.88 -3.65 -0.45
CA ARG A 25 -12.73 -2.89 0.81
C ARG A 25 -12.94 -3.78 2.05
N ASP A 26 -13.44 -5.00 1.86
CA ASP A 26 -13.45 -6.04 2.88
C ASP A 26 -12.05 -6.70 2.97
N PRO A 27 -11.46 -6.83 4.16
CA PRO A 27 -10.08 -7.28 4.33
C PRO A 27 -9.88 -8.74 3.90
N HIS A 28 -10.85 -9.62 4.15
CA HIS A 28 -10.74 -11.02 3.78
C HIS A 28 -10.81 -11.18 2.26
N ARG A 29 -11.74 -10.46 1.61
CA ARG A 29 -11.85 -10.45 0.15
C ARG A 29 -10.62 -9.86 -0.52
N LEU A 30 -10.05 -8.80 0.04
CA LEU A 30 -8.80 -8.21 -0.46
C LEU A 30 -7.65 -9.21 -0.37
N TYR A 31 -7.48 -9.85 0.80
CA TYR A 31 -6.43 -10.83 1.01
C TYR A 31 -6.56 -12.00 0.03
N ASP A 32 -7.75 -12.58 -0.09
CA ASP A 32 -8.02 -13.68 -1.01
C ASP A 32 -7.76 -13.27 -2.47
N TYR A 33 -8.19 -12.08 -2.87
CA TYR A 33 -7.96 -11.55 -4.21
C TYR A 33 -6.46 -11.42 -4.51
N LEU A 34 -5.70 -10.83 -3.58
CA LEU A 34 -4.26 -10.64 -3.74
C LEU A 34 -3.55 -11.98 -3.76
N GLN A 35 -3.85 -12.88 -2.83
CA GLN A 35 -3.24 -14.21 -2.73
C GLN A 35 -3.40 -15.02 -4.02
N ASN A 36 -4.59 -14.98 -4.64
CA ASN A 36 -4.86 -15.69 -5.90
C ASN A 36 -4.10 -15.10 -7.10
N LYS A 37 -3.56 -13.89 -6.99
CA LYS A 37 -2.78 -13.23 -8.03
C LYS A 37 -1.27 -13.29 -7.81
N LEU A 38 -0.81 -13.71 -6.62
CA LEU A 38 0.61 -13.82 -6.35
C LEU A 38 1.22 -14.95 -7.18
N LEU A 39 2.37 -14.65 -7.78
CA LEU A 39 3.21 -15.62 -8.47
C LEU A 39 4.24 -16.17 -7.46
N PRO A 40 4.20 -17.47 -7.12
CA PRO A 40 5.03 -18.04 -6.06
C PRO A 40 6.54 -17.92 -6.36
N ASP A 41 6.94 -18.10 -7.61
CA ASP A 41 8.36 -18.14 -8.00
C ASP A 41 8.91 -16.79 -8.48
N LYS A 42 8.17 -15.69 -8.24
CA LYS A 42 8.55 -14.35 -8.68
C LYS A 42 8.31 -13.32 -7.59
N MET A 43 9.04 -12.21 -7.66
CA MET A 43 8.71 -11.02 -6.89
C MET A 43 7.38 -10.44 -7.38
N ASN A 44 6.50 -10.12 -6.44
CA ASN A 44 5.20 -9.51 -6.68
C ASN A 44 5.22 -8.09 -6.12
N TYR A 45 4.90 -7.11 -6.97
CA TYR A 45 4.85 -5.70 -6.63
C TYR A 45 3.40 -5.30 -6.47
N ILE A 46 3.00 -4.92 -5.26
CA ILE A 46 1.62 -4.61 -4.93
C ILE A 46 1.52 -3.12 -4.59
N PHE A 47 0.68 -2.41 -5.33
CA PHE A 47 0.39 -0.99 -5.14
C PHE A 47 -1.06 -0.85 -4.69
N LEU A 48 -1.26 -0.41 -3.46
CA LEU A 48 -2.57 -0.21 -2.86
C LEU A 48 -2.78 1.28 -2.59
N ASP A 49 -3.72 1.88 -3.29
CA ASP A 49 -3.98 3.31 -3.28
C ASP A 49 -5.29 3.65 -2.55
N GLU A 50 -5.23 4.69 -1.73
CA GLU A 50 -6.28 5.10 -0.78
C GLU A 50 -6.66 3.95 0.17
N ILE A 51 -5.64 3.28 0.74
CA ILE A 51 -5.77 2.06 1.57
C ILE A 51 -6.69 2.22 2.78
N GLN A 52 -6.86 3.44 3.30
CA GLN A 52 -7.74 3.72 4.44
C GLN A 52 -9.22 3.46 4.15
N HIS A 53 -9.62 3.24 2.89
CA HIS A 53 -10.97 2.80 2.54
C HIS A 53 -11.22 1.31 2.80
N VAL A 54 -10.16 0.53 3.00
CA VAL A 54 -10.25 -0.88 3.35
C VAL A 54 -10.38 -1.00 4.87
N HIS A 55 -11.38 -1.74 5.33
CA HIS A 55 -11.57 -1.99 6.76
C HIS A 55 -10.50 -2.96 7.30
N ASP A 56 -9.95 -2.71 8.49
CA ASP A 56 -8.88 -3.52 9.10
C ASP A 56 -7.72 -3.86 8.13
N PHE A 57 -7.33 -2.91 7.29
CA PHE A 57 -6.35 -3.12 6.23
C PHE A 57 -4.98 -3.55 6.77
N GLU A 58 -4.66 -3.19 8.02
CA GLU A 58 -3.44 -3.55 8.73
C GLU A 58 -3.23 -5.06 8.74
N LYS A 59 -4.30 -5.85 8.95
CA LYS A 59 -4.23 -7.32 8.95
C LYS A 59 -3.81 -7.89 7.60
N VAL A 60 -4.27 -7.27 6.52
CA VAL A 60 -3.94 -7.68 5.14
C VAL A 60 -2.49 -7.31 4.83
N VAL A 61 -2.10 -6.09 5.18
CA VAL A 61 -0.73 -5.58 5.03
C VAL A 61 0.26 -6.48 5.77
N ASP A 62 0.02 -6.76 7.05
CA ASP A 62 0.87 -7.63 7.87
C ASP A 62 1.02 -9.02 7.27
N SER A 63 -0.09 -9.60 6.80
CA SER A 63 -0.10 -10.94 6.19
C SER A 63 0.63 -11.01 4.84
N LEU A 64 0.67 -9.91 4.09
CA LEU A 64 1.42 -9.81 2.84
C LEU A 64 2.90 -9.53 3.09
N PHE A 65 3.20 -8.72 4.09
CA PHE A 65 4.54 -8.26 4.41
C PHE A 65 5.46 -9.39 4.91
N ILE A 66 4.90 -10.41 5.58
CA ILE A 66 5.66 -11.60 5.98
C ILE A 66 6.08 -12.50 4.80
N LYS A 67 5.60 -12.23 3.57
CA LYS A 67 5.96 -13.03 2.39
C LYS A 67 7.25 -12.49 1.77
N ASP A 68 8.25 -13.36 1.66
CA ASP A 68 9.57 -12.99 1.12
C ASP A 68 9.54 -12.54 -0.37
N ASN A 69 8.48 -12.91 -1.11
CA ASN A 69 8.32 -12.61 -2.53
C ASN A 69 7.32 -11.48 -2.81
N VAL A 70 7.05 -10.62 -1.83
CA VAL A 70 6.13 -9.48 -1.95
C VAL A 70 6.85 -8.18 -1.61
N ASP A 71 6.65 -7.18 -2.44
CA ASP A 71 7.09 -5.79 -2.23
C ASP A 71 5.83 -4.89 -2.29
N LEU A 72 5.55 -4.19 -1.20
CA LEU A 72 4.27 -3.55 -0.94
C LEU A 72 4.42 -2.02 -0.87
N TYR A 73 3.58 -1.33 -1.62
CA TYR A 73 3.52 0.12 -1.71
C TYR A 73 2.11 0.57 -1.36
N LEU A 74 1.98 1.43 -0.36
CA LEU A 74 0.71 1.91 0.17
C LEU A 74 0.64 3.43 0.06
N THR A 75 -0.52 3.96 -0.33
CA THR A 75 -0.83 5.40 -0.30
C THR A 75 -2.17 5.65 0.38
N GLY A 76 -2.31 6.84 0.96
CA GLY A 76 -3.55 7.27 1.60
C GLY A 76 -3.51 8.76 1.94
N SER A 77 -4.54 9.49 1.50
CA SER A 77 -4.67 10.94 1.70
C SER A 77 -4.85 11.35 3.18
N ASN A 78 -5.33 10.43 4.02
CA ASN A 78 -5.46 10.62 5.48
C ASN A 78 -4.62 9.58 6.25
N ALA A 79 -3.36 9.44 5.84
CA ALA A 79 -2.37 8.52 6.40
C ALA A 79 -2.02 8.77 7.88
N TYR A 80 -2.64 9.73 8.57
CA TYR A 80 -2.43 9.96 10.00
C TYR A 80 -2.74 8.71 10.85
N PHE A 81 -3.55 7.78 10.33
CA PHE A 81 -3.81 6.47 10.92
C PHE A 81 -2.69 5.44 10.72
N LEU A 82 -1.90 5.55 9.63
CA LEU A 82 -0.80 4.62 9.31
C LEU A 82 0.41 4.77 10.25
N SER A 83 0.48 5.81 11.07
CA SER A 83 1.69 6.13 11.85
C SER A 83 1.73 5.57 13.28
N GLY A 84 0.62 5.06 13.83
CA GLY A 84 0.55 4.59 15.22
C GLY A 84 0.82 3.10 15.40
N GLU A 85 -0.04 2.26 14.81
CA GLU A 85 -0.05 0.80 15.02
C GLU A 85 0.86 0.06 14.02
N ILE A 86 0.87 0.49 12.75
CA ILE A 86 1.75 -0.08 11.72
C ILE A 86 3.24 0.14 12.06
N ALA A 87 3.61 1.31 12.60
CA ALA A 87 5.00 1.61 12.93
C ALA A 87 5.55 0.77 14.11
N THR A 88 4.68 0.32 15.03
CA THR A 88 5.08 -0.46 16.20
C THR A 88 5.18 -1.97 15.92
N LEU A 89 4.42 -2.49 14.96
CA LEU A 89 4.44 -3.90 14.57
C LEU A 89 5.60 -4.27 13.63
N LEU A 90 6.20 -3.28 12.95
CA LEU A 90 7.10 -3.51 11.82
C LEU A 90 8.56 -3.19 12.14
N THR A 91 9.31 -4.19 12.62
CA THR A 91 10.74 -4.08 12.88
C THR A 91 11.55 -3.94 11.56
N GLY A 92 11.79 -2.71 11.11
CA GLY A 92 12.93 -2.34 10.26
C GLY A 92 12.89 -2.71 8.76
N ARG A 93 11.80 -3.29 8.25
CA ARG A 93 11.66 -3.64 6.82
C ARG A 93 10.75 -2.69 6.01
N TYR A 94 10.38 -1.55 6.59
CA TYR A 94 9.43 -0.61 6.00
C TYR A 94 10.02 0.81 5.99
N VAL A 95 9.72 1.56 4.92
CA VAL A 95 10.04 2.98 4.81
C VAL A 95 8.72 3.75 4.82
N GLN A 96 8.40 4.39 5.94
CA GLN A 96 7.27 5.30 6.04
C GLN A 96 7.65 6.67 5.45
N LEU A 97 6.88 7.12 4.47
CA LEU A 97 6.96 8.49 3.96
C LEU A 97 5.70 9.25 4.38
N ASN A 98 5.76 9.95 5.51
CA ASN A 98 4.68 10.83 5.94
C ASN A 98 4.77 12.16 5.18
N MET A 99 3.86 12.37 4.23
CA MET A 99 3.67 13.65 3.54
C MET A 99 2.78 14.54 4.40
N LEU A 100 3.39 15.42 5.20
CA LEU A 100 2.66 16.44 5.96
C LEU A 100 2.27 17.60 5.02
N PRO A 101 1.16 18.31 5.29
CA PRO A 101 0.88 19.56 4.59
C PRO A 101 2.03 20.54 4.80
N LEU A 102 2.31 21.36 3.78
CA LEU A 102 3.31 22.42 3.88
C LEU A 102 3.05 23.25 5.14
N SER A 103 4.09 23.49 5.93
CA SER A 103 4.03 24.49 6.98
C SER A 103 3.68 25.84 6.38
N PHE A 104 3.05 26.72 7.17
CA PHE A 104 2.70 28.07 6.72
C PHE A 104 3.92 28.82 6.16
N LYS A 105 5.13 28.53 6.65
CA LYS A 105 6.38 29.07 6.14
C LYS A 105 6.70 28.56 4.73
N GLU A 106 6.62 27.25 4.50
CA GLU A 106 6.87 26.64 3.19
C GLU A 106 5.84 27.10 2.15
N PHE A 107 4.57 27.29 2.55
CA PHE A 107 3.54 27.85 1.69
C PHE A 107 3.87 29.26 1.17
N VAL A 108 4.41 30.12 2.05
CA VAL A 108 4.80 31.50 1.73
C VAL A 108 6.07 31.56 0.87
N GLU A 109 7.02 30.63 1.06
CA GLU A 109 8.21 30.50 0.21
C GLU A 109 7.87 29.98 -1.19
N TRP A 110 6.87 29.10 -1.31
CA TRP A 110 6.41 28.55 -2.60
C TRP A 110 5.59 29.55 -3.43
N HIS A 111 4.90 30.50 -2.80
CA HIS A 111 4.07 31.53 -3.47
C HIS A 111 4.84 32.81 -3.86
N LYS A 112 6.18 32.78 -3.89
CA LYS A 112 7.03 33.83 -4.46
C LYS A 112 7.57 33.42 -5.82
#